data_AF-A0A958TI61-F1
#
_entry.id   AF-A0A958TI61-F1
#
_cell.length_a   1.000
_cell.length_b   1.000
_cell.length_c   1.000
_cell.angle_alpha   90.00
_cell.angle_beta   90.00
_cell.angle_gamma   90.00
#
_symmetry.space_group_name_H-M   'P 1'
#
loop_
_entity.id
_entity.type
_entity.pdbx_description
1 polymer ?
#
loop_
_entity_poly.entity_id
_entity_poly.type
_entity_poly.pdbx_seq_one_letter_code
_entity_poly.pdbx_strand_id
1 'polypeptide(L)'
;FKPIRKGTAHIIKRYKPIVVPIVIDGFRRSFDKKGLRVKKKNILQSMEIKAPLEIDYDNESIDQIVEKIEYAIEQHPSFLKVISQAEMMEQEALNKLRQWNVER
;
A
#
# COMPACT_ATOMS: atom_id res chain seq x y z
N PHE A 1 -5.63 -9.14 8.00
CA PHE A 1 -6.21 -7.81 7.73
C PHE A 1 -5.92 -6.89 8.91
N LYS A 2 -5.44 -5.65 8.70
CA LYS A 2 -5.36 -4.64 9.76
C LYS A 2 -6.17 -3.42 9.28
N PRO A 3 -7.31 -3.11 9.92
CA PRO A 3 -8.18 -2.03 9.46
C PRO A 3 -7.54 -0.65 9.68
N ILE A 4 -8.04 0.36 8.95
CA ILE A 4 -7.66 1.75 9.18
C ILE A 4 -8.15 2.18 10.57
N ARG A 5 -7.33 2.95 11.29
CA ARG A 5 -7.70 3.50 12.59
C ARG A 5 -8.64 4.68 12.41
N LYS A 6 -9.78 4.69 13.11
CA LYS A 6 -10.76 5.80 13.07
C LYS A 6 -10.16 7.18 13.38
N GLY A 7 -9.08 7.26 14.15
CA GLY A 7 -8.39 8.51 14.46
C GLY A 7 -7.88 9.28 13.23
N THR A 8 -7.47 8.57 12.17
CA THR A 8 -7.00 9.21 10.93
C THR A 8 -8.12 10.02 10.28
N ALA A 9 -9.33 9.48 10.20
CA ALA A 9 -10.48 10.19 9.64
C ALA A 9 -10.89 11.41 10.48
N HIS A 10 -10.71 11.38 11.81
CA HIS A 10 -10.94 12.55 12.66
C HIS A 10 -9.95 13.69 12.37
N ILE A 11 -8.66 13.36 12.16
CA ILE A 11 -7.63 14.35 11.81
C ILE A 11 -7.95 14.98 10.45
N ILE A 12 -8.30 14.15 9.46
CA ILE A 12 -8.67 14.59 8.11
C ILE A 12 -9.90 15.51 8.18
N LYS A 13 -10.95 15.14 8.93
CA LYS A 13 -12.15 15.97 9.08
C LYS A 13 -11.90 17.29 9.79
N ARG A 14 -11.05 17.30 10.83
CA ARG A 14 -10.73 18.52 11.60
C ARG A 14 -9.90 19.53 10.81
N TYR A 15 -8.87 19.06 10.11
CA TYR A 15 -7.89 19.96 9.48
C TYR A 15 -8.09 20.14 7.97
N LYS A 16 -9.04 19.41 7.38
CA LYS A 16 -9.38 19.45 5.95
C LYS A 16 -8.14 19.46 5.02
N PRO A 17 -7.14 18.56 5.22
CA PRO A 17 -5.94 18.56 4.39
C PRO A 17 -6.20 17.89 3.04
N ILE A 18 -5.38 18.19 2.04
CA ILE A 18 -5.32 17.42 0.79
C ILE A 18 -4.81 16.01 1.13
N VAL A 19 -5.59 14.97 0.79
CA VAL A 19 -5.24 13.58 1.06
C VAL A 19 -4.82 12.90 -0.23
N VAL A 20 -3.55 12.47 -0.31
CA VAL A 20 -2.99 11.75 -1.47
C VAL A 20 -2.74 10.29 -1.09
N PRO A 21 -3.46 9.31 -1.70
CA PRO A 21 -3.25 7.90 -1.44
C PRO A 21 -2.02 7.35 -2.19
N ILE A 22 -1.32 6.42 -1.56
CA ILE A 22 -0.16 5.74 -2.13
C ILE A 22 -0.31 4.24 -1.87
N VAL A 23 -0.15 3.42 -2.91
CA VAL A 23 -0.11 1.97 -2.81
C VAL A 23 1.35 1.53 -2.88
N ILE A 24 1.79 0.72 -1.92
CA ILE A 24 3.17 0.21 -1.84
C ILE A 24 3.18 -1.32 -1.78
N ASP A 25 4.09 -1.95 -2.53
CA ASP A 25 4.36 -3.39 -2.45
C ASP A 25 5.87 -3.67 -2.38
N GLY A 26 6.24 -4.85 -1.88
CA GLY A 26 7.62 -5.32 -1.79
C GLY A 26 8.38 -4.83 -0.54
N PHE A 27 7.95 -3.75 0.10
CA PHE A 27 8.64 -3.15 1.25
C PHE A 27 8.71 -4.08 2.46
N ARG A 28 7.60 -4.75 2.84
CA ARG A 28 7.59 -5.69 3.98
C ARG A 28 8.47 -6.92 3.76
N ARG A 29 8.64 -7.33 2.50
CA ARG A 29 9.53 -8.43 2.09
C ARG A 29 10.99 -7.98 2.13
N SER A 30 11.25 -6.73 1.78
CA SER A 30 12.59 -6.14 1.69
C SER A 30 13.17 -5.73 3.05
N PHE A 31 12.35 -5.15 3.94
CA PHE A 31 12.83 -4.52 5.19
C PHE A 31 12.15 -5.08 6.45
N ASP A 32 12.81 -4.90 7.59
CA ASP A 32 12.20 -5.14 8.90
C ASP A 32 11.14 -4.09 9.23
N LYS A 33 10.35 -4.31 10.30
CA LYS A 33 9.26 -3.40 10.69
C LYS A 33 9.75 -1.97 10.98
N LYS A 34 11.03 -1.82 11.37
CA LYS A 34 11.66 -0.52 11.66
C LYS A 34 12.28 0.13 10.42
N GLY A 35 12.46 -0.61 9.32
CA GLY A 35 13.17 -0.15 8.13
C GLY A 35 14.70 -0.08 8.28
N LEU A 36 15.27 -0.44 9.43
CA LEU A 36 16.71 -0.30 9.72
C LEU A 36 17.52 -1.43 9.10
N ARG A 37 16.92 -2.62 8.95
CA ARG A 37 17.61 -3.81 8.45
C ARG A 37 16.93 -4.33 7.20
N VAL A 38 17.75 -4.67 6.20
CA VAL A 38 17.30 -5.37 5.00
C VAL A 38 17.09 -6.85 5.34
N LYS A 39 15.87 -7.35 5.14
CA LYS A 39 15.50 -8.76 5.33
C LYS A 39 15.90 -9.62 4.14
N LYS A 40 15.52 -9.19 2.93
CA LYS A 40 15.77 -9.91 1.69
C LYS A 40 16.13 -8.91 0.59
N LYS A 41 17.28 -9.14 -0.04
CA LYS A 41 17.73 -8.35 -1.19
C LYS A 41 17.00 -8.82 -2.46
N ASN A 42 17.00 -8.00 -3.50
CA ASN A 42 16.43 -8.30 -4.83
C ASN A 42 14.91 -8.58 -4.83
N ILE A 43 14.17 -7.86 -3.99
CA ILE A 43 12.71 -7.83 -4.03
C ILE A 43 12.28 -6.56 -4.79
N LEU A 44 11.40 -6.74 -5.78
CA LEU A 44 10.75 -5.62 -6.47
C LEU A 44 9.95 -4.78 -5.47
N GLN A 45 10.33 -3.52 -5.33
CA GLN A 45 9.61 -2.52 -4.55
C GLN A 45 8.84 -1.65 -5.56
N SER A 46 7.53 -1.53 -5.40
CA SER A 46 6.69 -0.68 -6.23
C SER A 46 5.94 0.33 -5.36
N MET A 47 5.74 1.52 -5.91
CA MET A 47 4.99 2.59 -5.29
C MET A 47 4.17 3.26 -6.37
N GLU A 48 2.85 3.30 -6.19
CA GLU A 48 1.91 3.98 -7.06
C GLU A 48 1.28 5.13 -6.30
N ILE A 49 1.50 6.35 -6.78
CA ILE A 49 0.94 7.57 -6.21
C ILE A 49 -0.34 7.88 -7.00
N LYS A 50 -1.47 7.90 -6.30
CA LYS A 50 -2.77 8.15 -6.91
C LYS A 50 -3.15 9.62 -6.84
N ALA A 51 -4.21 9.99 -7.56
CA ALA A 51 -4.76 11.33 -7.49
C ALA A 51 -5.25 11.68 -6.07
N PRO A 52 -5.24 12.97 -5.69
CA PRO A 52 -5.82 13.42 -4.43
C PRO A 52 -7.28 13.00 -4.29
N LEU A 53 -7.70 12.66 -3.07
CA LEU A 53 -9.08 12.31 -2.78
C LEU A 53 -9.97 13.54 -2.65
N GLU A 54 -11.13 13.46 -3.28
CA GLU A 54 -12.23 14.40 -3.07
C GLU A 54 -13.07 13.93 -1.88
N ILE A 55 -12.94 14.66 -0.77
CA ILE A 55 -13.63 14.40 0.50
C ILE A 55 -14.53 15.60 0.78
N ASP A 56 -15.84 15.34 0.90
CA ASP A 56 -16.78 16.34 1.40
C ASP A 56 -16.76 16.33 2.94
N TYR A 57 -15.99 17.24 3.53
CA TYR A 57 -15.80 17.30 4.98
C TYR A 57 -17.04 17.72 5.77
N ASP A 58 -18.03 18.34 5.11
CA ASP A 58 -19.20 18.90 5.77
C ASP A 58 -20.34 17.87 5.83
N ASN A 59 -20.51 17.08 4.75
CA ASN A 59 -21.58 16.08 4.67
C ASN A 59 -21.12 14.65 5.01
N GLU A 60 -19.85 14.29 4.80
CA GLU A 60 -19.41 12.90 5.01
C GLU A 60 -19.23 12.55 6.49
N SER A 61 -19.72 11.37 6.85
CA SER A 61 -19.48 10.76 8.14
C SER A 61 -18.04 10.23 8.24
N ILE A 62 -17.59 9.99 9.48
CA ILE A 62 -16.24 9.48 9.73
C ILE A 62 -16.04 8.10 9.10
N ASP A 63 -17.06 7.24 9.17
CA ASP A 63 -16.98 5.90 8.60
C ASP A 63 -16.94 5.94 7.06
N GLN A 64 -17.63 6.89 6.41
CA GLN A 64 -17.56 7.09 4.94
C GLN A 64 -16.16 7.55 4.49
N ILE A 65 -15.54 8.47 5.24
CA ILE A 65 -14.17 8.91 4.97
C ILE A 65 -13.19 7.73 5.10
N VAL A 66 -13.36 6.89 6.12
CA VAL A 66 -12.55 5.67 6.29
C VAL A 66 -12.73 4.75 5.08
N GLU A 67 -13.97 4.49 4.67
CA GLU A 67 -14.26 3.62 3.54
C GLU A 67 -13.62 4.13 2.24
N LYS A 68 -13.77 5.43 1.91
CA LYS A 68 -13.12 6.05 0.76
C LYS A 68 -11.59 5.85 0.76
N ILE A 69 -10.96 6.04 1.92
CA ILE A 69 -9.51 5.84 2.07
C ILE A 69 -9.16 4.36 1.87
N GLU A 70 -9.93 3.43 2.44
CA GLU A 70 -9.71 1.98 2.29
C GLU A 70 -9.76 1.54 0.82
N TYR A 71 -10.73 2.05 0.04
CA TYR A 71 -10.79 1.82 -1.40
C TYR A 71 -9.59 2.42 -2.13
N ALA A 72 -9.22 3.66 -1.81
CA ALA A 72 -8.13 4.36 -2.48
C ALA A 72 -6.78 3.64 -2.33
N ILE A 73 -6.51 3.09 -1.14
CA ILE A 73 -5.28 2.34 -0.86
C ILE A 73 -5.38 0.84 -1.13
N GLU A 74 -6.48 0.38 -1.76
CA GLU A 74 -6.74 -1.03 -2.09
C GLU A 74 -6.74 -1.99 -0.90
N GLN A 75 -7.08 -1.47 0.28
CA GLN A 75 -7.20 -2.26 1.51
C GLN A 75 -8.65 -2.57 1.86
N HIS A 76 -9.61 -2.25 1.00
CA HIS A 76 -10.98 -2.70 1.24
C HIS A 76 -11.07 -4.24 1.20
N PRO A 77 -11.84 -4.91 2.06
CA PRO A 77 -12.02 -6.37 2.05
C PRO A 77 -12.38 -6.97 0.69
N SER A 78 -13.05 -6.20 -0.17
CA SER A 78 -13.35 -6.59 -1.56
C SER A 78 -12.12 -6.90 -2.41
N PHE A 79 -10.95 -6.34 -2.06
CA PHE A 79 -9.69 -6.54 -2.76
C PHE A 79 -8.81 -7.63 -2.14
N LEU A 80 -9.37 -8.51 -1.29
CA LEU A 80 -8.63 -9.68 -0.77
C LEU A 80 -8.21 -10.60 -1.93
N LYS A 81 -7.06 -10.27 -2.52
CA LYS A 81 -6.46 -10.98 -3.64
C LYS A 81 -5.75 -12.20 -3.09
N VAL A 82 -6.37 -13.37 -3.22
CA VAL A 82 -5.65 -14.63 -3.12
C VAL A 82 -4.81 -14.72 -4.39
N ILE A 83 -3.50 -14.47 -4.27
CA ILE A 83 -2.58 -14.56 -5.40
C ILE A 83 -2.58 -16.01 -5.88
N SER A 84 -2.82 -16.23 -7.17
CA SER A 84 -2.78 -17.58 -7.75
C SER A 84 -1.35 -18.13 -7.72
N GLN A 85 -1.21 -19.46 -7.72
CA GLN A 85 0.13 -20.08 -7.72
C GLN A 85 0.97 -19.66 -8.93
N ALA A 86 0.34 -19.48 -10.09
CA ALA A 86 1.01 -19.04 -11.33
C ALA A 86 1.61 -17.64 -11.19
N GLU A 87 0.82 -16.67 -10.70
CA GLU A 87 1.30 -15.29 -10.49
C GLU A 87 2.44 -15.22 -9.45
N MET A 88 2.43 -16.09 -8.44
CA MET A 88 3.55 -16.21 -7.51
C MET A 88 4.83 -16.70 -8.19
N MET A 89 4.74 -17.73 -9.05
CA MET A 89 5.89 -18.28 -9.77
C MET A 89 6.49 -17.25 -10.75
N GLU A 90 5.64 -16.49 -11.45
CA GLU A 90 6.09 -15.41 -12.33
C GLU A 90 6.83 -14.31 -11.56
N GLN A 91 6.31 -13.89 -10.40
CA GLN A 91 7.01 -12.92 -9.55
C GLN A 91 8.36 -13.43 -9.06
N GLU A 92 8.47 -14.72 -8.72
CA GLU A 92 9.75 -15.32 -8.34
C GLU A 92 10.74 -15.37 -9.50
N ALA A 93 10.30 -15.73 -10.71
CA ALA A 93 11.13 -15.70 -11.91
C ALA A 93 11.65 -14.28 -12.20
N LEU A 94 10.76 -13.28 -12.14
CA LEU A 94 11.10 -11.88 -12.33
C LEU A 94 12.11 -11.37 -11.28
N ASN A 95 12.04 -11.86 -10.05
CA ASN A 95 13.01 -11.53 -8.99
C ASN A 95 14.38 -12.20 -9.21
N LYS A 96 14.44 -13.39 -9.80
CA LYS A 96 15.71 -14.06 -10.15
C LYS A 96 16.48 -13.31 -11.24
N LEU A 97 15.79 -12.80 -12.26
CA LEU A 97 16.40 -12.03 -13.35
C LEU A 97 17.03 -10.71 -12.90
N ARG A 98 16.71 -10.24 -11.69
CA ARG A 98 17.20 -8.96 -11.12
C ARG A 98 18.38 -9.13 -10.19
N GLN A 99 18.95 -10.34 -10.08
CA GLN A 99 20.24 -10.52 -9.42
C GLN A 99 21.29 -9.71 -10.18
N TRP A 100 22.02 -8.86 -9.45
CA TRP A 100 23.05 -8.03 -10.04
C TRP A 100 24.17 -8.95 -10.56
N ASN A 101 24.33 -9.05 -11.88
CA ASN A 101 25.47 -9.75 -12.47
C ASN A 101 26.70 -8.88 -12.25
N VAL A 102 27.55 -9.28 -11.30
CA VAL A 102 28.82 -8.61 -10.95
C VAL A 102 29.88 -8.83 -12.05
N GLU A 103 29.57 -9.53 -13.14
CA GLU A 103 30.54 -9.79 -14.22
C GLU A 103 30.68 -8.56 -15.14
N ARG A 104 31.62 -7.69 -14.78
CA ARG A 104 32.39 -6.85 -15.69
C ARG A 104 33.85 -6.81 -15.26
#